data_AF-A0ABD7Q2G8-F1
#
_entry.id   AF-A0ABD7Q2G8-F1
#
_cell.length_a   1.000
_cell.length_b   1.000
_cell.length_c   1.000
_cell.angle_alpha   90.00
_cell.angle_beta   90.00
_cell.angle_gamma   90.00
#
_symmetry.space_group_name_H-M   'P 1'
#
loop_
_entity.id
_entity.type
_entity.pdbx_description
1 polymer ?
#
loop_
_entity_poly.entity_id
_entity_poly.type
_entity_poly.pdbx_seq_one_letter_code
_entity_poly.pdbx_strand_id
1 'polypeptide(L)' 'MSDLLMESLALQRIDLIARMVTANQCNGDDKELAMVWIAEMTTQLIVKLDEYDEQEHRRVSESYQ' A
#
# COMPACT_ATOMS: atom_id res chain seq x y z
N MET A 1 7.29 12.31 -12.78
CA MET A 1 7.62 11.16 -11.91
C MET A 1 7.24 11.57 -10.50
N SER A 2 6.09 11.11 -10.01
CA SER A 2 5.73 11.26 -8.60
C SER A 2 6.81 10.57 -7.77
N ASP A 3 7.24 11.21 -6.69
CA ASP A 3 8.15 10.57 -5.75
C ASP A 3 7.36 9.51 -4.95
N LEU A 4 7.49 8.25 -5.36
CA LEU A 4 6.79 7.10 -4.77
C LEU A 4 7.50 6.56 -3.51
N LEU A 5 8.31 7.39 -2.85
CA LEU A 5 9.09 6.99 -1.69
C LEU A 5 8.20 6.47 -0.56
N MET A 6 7.07 7.13 -0.30
CA MET A 6 6.17 6.76 0.80
C MET A 6 5.40 5.47 0.50
N GLU A 7 5.01 5.26 -0.76
CA GLU A 7 4.36 4.05 -1.25
C GLU A 7 5.32 2.87 -1.19
N SER A 8 6.56 3.07 -1.62
CA SER A 8 7.64 2.08 -1.55
C SER A 8 7.93 1.68 -0.10
N LEU A 9 8.02 2.66 0.80
CA LEU A 9 8.22 2.41 2.24
C LEU A 9 7.04 1.64 2.84
N ALA A 10 5.81 1.99 2.47
CA ALA A 10 4.63 1.27 2.93
C ALA A 10 4.65 -0.19 2.46
N LEU A 11 4.97 -0.45 1.18
CA LEU A 11 5.13 -1.81 0.65
C LEU A 11 6.21 -2.61 1.39
N GLN A 12 7.36 -2.01 1.68
CA GLN A 12 8.42 -2.65 2.48
C GLN A 12 7.95 -3.02 3.89
N ARG A 13 7.13 -2.16 4.51
CA ARG A 13 6.54 -2.45 5.83
C ARG A 13 5.53 -3.59 5.76
N ILE A 14 4.68 -3.67 4.73
CA ILE A 14 3.76 -4.81 4.51
C ILE A 14 4.55 -6.11 4.40
N ASP A 15 5.57 -6.12 3.54
CA ASP A 15 6.40 -7.29 3.29
C ASP A 15 7.14 -7.76 4.55
N LEU A 16 7.69 -6.84 5.35
CA LEU A 16 8.29 -7.18 6.64
C LEU A 16 7.28 -7.86 7.58
N ILE A 17 6.10 -7.27 7.76
CA ILE A 17 5.06 -7.82 8.64
C ILE A 17 4.60 -9.20 8.16
N ALA A 18 4.37 -9.35 6.85
CA ALA A 18 3.99 -10.63 6.25
C ALA A 18 5.05 -11.72 6.47
N ARG A 19 6.34 -11.37 6.34
CA ARG A 19 7.45 -12.28 6.62
C ARG A 19 7.52 -12.69 8.10
N MET A 20 7.24 -11.77 9.03
CA MET A 20 7.17 -12.10 10.46
C MET A 20 6.02 -13.06 10.80
N VAL A 21 4.83 -12.82 10.22
CA VAL A 21 3.65 -13.68 10.39
C VAL A 21 3.90 -15.08 9.86
N THR A 22 4.44 -15.20 8.64
CA THR A 22 4.70 -16.49 7.98
C THR A 22 5.85 -17.26 8.62
N ALA A 23 6.86 -16.58 9.18
CA ALA A 23 7.94 -17.20 9.94
C ALA A 23 7.52 -17.66 11.35
N ASN A 24 6.22 -17.58 11.70
CA ASN A 24 5.68 -17.94 13.02
C ASN A 24 6.36 -17.18 14.18
N GLN A 25 6.85 -15.97 13.91
CA GLN A 25 7.47 -15.09 14.92
C GLN A 25 6.43 -14.32 15.74
N CYS A 26 5.16 -14.41 15.35
CA CYS A 26 4.00 -13.80 16.01
C CYS A 26 3.19 -14.88 16.74
N ASN A 27 2.66 -14.57 17.92
CA ASN A 27 1.68 -15.43 18.60
C ASN A 27 0.31 -15.39 17.87
N GLY A 28 -0.68 -16.18 18.30
CA GLY A 28 -1.99 -16.28 17.63
C GLY A 28 -2.69 -14.93 17.44
N ASP A 29 -2.80 -14.15 18.51
CA ASP A 29 -3.47 -12.84 18.51
C ASP A 29 -2.66 -11.81 17.70
N ASP A 30 -1.31 -11.85 17.82
CA ASP A 30 -0.41 -10.99 17.05
C ASP A 30 -0.53 -11.24 15.54
N LYS A 31 -0.79 -12.49 15.11
CA LYS A 31 -0.99 -12.82 13.70
C LYS A 31 -2.27 -12.22 13.15
N GLU A 32 -3.36 -12.30 13.92
CA GLU A 32 -4.63 -11.69 13.51
C GLU A 32 -4.49 -10.17 13.38
N LEU A 33 -3.87 -9.52 14.38
CA LEU A 33 -3.60 -8.09 14.33
C LEU A 33 -2.69 -7.70 13.15
N ALA A 34 -1.63 -8.48 12.89
CA ALA A 34 -0.74 -8.25 11.76
C ALA A 34 -1.47 -8.39 10.40
N MET A 35 -2.40 -9.33 10.27
CA MET A 35 -3.23 -9.47 9.08
C MET A 35 -4.16 -8.26 8.87
N VAL A 36 -4.75 -7.73 9.94
CA VAL A 36 -5.55 -6.49 9.89
C VAL A 36 -4.69 -5.31 9.41
N TRP A 37 -3.51 -5.12 9.98
CA TRP A 37 -2.60 -4.04 9.55
C TRP A 37 -2.16 -4.17 8.09
N ILE A 38 -1.86 -5.39 7.63
CA ILE A 38 -1.56 -5.63 6.22
C ILE A 38 -2.74 -5.19 5.35
N ALA A 39 -3.96 -5.60 5.68
CA ALA A 39 -5.15 -5.25 4.91
C ALA A 39 -5.41 -3.73 4.89
N GLU A 40 -5.29 -3.05 6.03
CA GLU A 40 -5.46 -1.59 6.12
C GLU A 40 -4.42 -0.85 5.28
N MET A 41 -3.15 -1.24 5.37
CA MET A 41 -2.09 -0.61 4.61
C MET A 41 -2.20 -0.87 3.11
N THR A 42 -2.57 -2.09 2.70
CA THR A 42 -2.84 -2.40 1.28
C THR A 42 -4.00 -1.55 0.77
N THR A 43 -5.05 -1.38 1.56
CA THR A 43 -6.20 -0.54 1.18
C THR A 43 -5.78 0.92 0.96
N GLN A 44 -4.94 1.48 1.84
CA GLN A 44 -4.42 2.85 1.67
C GLN A 44 -3.59 3.01 0.39
N LEU A 45 -2.82 1.97 0.01
CA LEU A 45 -2.06 1.99 -1.24
C LEU A 45 -2.96 1.91 -2.48
N ILE A 46 -4.05 1.13 -2.42
CA ILE A 46 -5.03 1.05 -3.51
C ILE A 46 -5.68 2.43 -3.72
N VAL A 47 -6.12 3.09 -2.65
CA VAL A 47 -6.73 4.43 -2.75
C VAL A 47 -5.78 5.43 -3.42
N LYS A 48 -4.49 5.41 -3.06
CA LYS A 48 -3.49 6.26 -3.71
C LYS A 48 -3.26 5.93 -5.19
N LEU A 49 -3.36 4.65 -5.54
CA LEU A 49 -3.26 4.22 -6.94
C LEU A 49 -4.43 4.78 -7.75
N ASP A 50 -5.64 4.68 -7.22
CA ASP A 50 -6.85 5.25 -7.84
C ASP A 50 -6.71 6.79 -8.00
N GLU A 51 -6.19 7.48 -6.98
CA GLU A 51 -5.91 8.91 -7.05
C GLU A 51 -4.88 9.28 -8.14
N TYR A 52 -3.86 8.45 -8.35
CA TYR A 52 -2.88 8.66 -9.43
C TYR A 52 -3.51 8.46 -10.80
N ASP A 53 -4.32 7.42 -10.98
CA ASP A 53 -5.01 7.16 -12.23
C ASP A 53 -5.96 8.32 -12.59
N GLU A 54 -6.73 8.82 -11.61
CA GLU A 54 -7.59 10.00 -11.79
C GLU A 54 -6.79 11.26 -12.19
N GLN A 55 -5.65 11.49 -11.54
CA GLN A 55 -4.78 12.63 -11.86
C GLN A 55 -4.20 12.54 -13.26
N GLU A 56 -3.73 11.35 -13.67
CA GLU A 56 -3.23 11.12 -15.02
C GLU A 56 -4.34 11.29 -16.06
N HIS A 57 -5.54 10.76 -15.82
CA HIS A 57 -6.69 10.98 -16.69
C HIS A 57 -7.05 12.46 -16.86
N ARG A 58 -6.98 13.24 -15.77
CA ARG A 58 -7.21 14.69 -15.81
C ARG A 58 -6.14 15.42 -16.62
N ARG A 59 -4.86 15.12 -16.38
CA ARG A 59 -3.74 15.72 -17.13
C ARG A 59 -3.83 15.45 -18.63
N VAL A 60 -4.18 14.22 -18.99
CA VAL A 60 -4.37 13.84 -20.40
C VAL A 60 -5.54 14.61 -21.00
N SER A 61 -6.65 14.77 -20.28
CA SER A 61 -7.84 15.50 -20.78
C SER A 61 -7.54 16.98 -21.01
N GLU A 62 -6.81 17.62 -20.10
CA GLU A 62 -6.38 19.03 -20.21
C GLU A 62 -5.36 19.25 -21.33
N SER A 63 -4.56 18.24 -21.68
CA SER A 63 -3.59 18.29 -22.78
C SER A 63 -4.22 18.36 -24.19
N TYR A 64 -5.50 18.01 -24.33
CA TYR A 64 -6.21 18.01 -25.62
C TYR A 64 -7.16 19.21 -25.79
N GLN A 65 -7.22 20.12 -24.82
CA GLN A 65 -7.96 21.39 -24.88
C GLN A 65 -7.03 22.56 -25.20
#